data_AF-A0A7J4SY63-F1
#
_entry.id   AF-A0A7J4SY63-F1
#
_cell.length_a   1.000
_cell.length_b   1.000
_cell.length_c   1.000
_cell.angle_alpha   90.00
_cell.angle_beta   90.00
_cell.angle_gamma   90.00
#
_symmetry.space_group_name_H-M   'P 1'
#
loop_
_entity.id
_entity.type
_entity.pdbx_description
1 polymer ?
#
loop_
_entity_poly.entity_id
_entity_poly.type
_entity_poly.pdbx_seq_one_letter_code
_entity_poly.pdbx_strand_id
1 'polypeptide(L)'
;EILNALSKPRRLYPQDNNTGGFFVALLRHREDATPEGVARTFIDKLAKRREESGWESRRLEAPKPNRHTVHGATQEEVAVVMQQCRLDNADYSWWKRGKRMAIAPPLVYNRMWAQETPNKRGDRWPEGTFHPLQVLHVGLPAFVSKNGNWRARQESIPLLYDQLSEDLPDIDANVLLRLLKGEALEPAVVFANETSPKGAFLLRCQHETGDLIINAWCGERITLMLDKGERRLLSIRLNLEEEE
;
A
#
# COMPACT_ATOMS: atom_id res chain seq x y z
N GLU A 1 14.42 31.01 27.06
CA GLU A 1 13.30 30.24 26.47
C GLU A 1 13.68 28.79 26.15
N ILE A 2 14.70 28.53 25.32
CA ILE A 2 15.12 27.15 24.97
C ILE A 2 15.53 26.31 26.19
N LEU A 3 16.32 26.88 27.12
CA LEU A 3 16.75 26.16 28.33
C LEU A 3 15.57 25.66 29.19
N ASN A 4 14.49 26.44 29.27
CA ASN A 4 13.27 26.04 29.99
C ASN A 4 12.49 24.93 29.25
N ALA A 5 12.69 24.79 27.93
CA ALA A 5 12.08 23.73 27.14
C ALA A 5 12.86 22.41 27.21
N LEU A 6 14.14 22.42 27.63
CA LEU A 6 14.98 21.22 27.71
C LEU A 6 14.50 20.20 28.75
N SER A 7 13.61 20.60 29.67
CA SER A 7 12.97 19.69 30.63
C SER A 7 11.80 18.88 30.05
N LYS A 8 11.30 19.25 28.86
CA LYS A 8 10.14 18.60 28.22
C LYS A 8 10.49 17.32 27.43
N PRO A 9 11.61 17.27 26.67
CA PRO A 9 12.07 16.02 26.08
C PRO A 9 12.33 14.95 27.14
N ARG A 10 12.20 13.68 26.74
CA ARG A 10 12.46 12.53 27.62
C ARG A 10 13.73 11.82 27.15
N ARG A 11 14.67 11.61 28.08
CA ARG A 11 15.76 10.65 27.92
C ARG A 11 15.33 9.37 28.63
N LEU A 12 15.21 8.29 27.86
CA LEU A 12 15.04 6.94 28.38
C LEU A 12 16.42 6.33 28.49
N TYR A 13 16.88 6.04 29.70
CA TYR A 13 18.16 5.36 29.87
C TYR A 13 17.98 3.85 29.79
N PRO A 14 19.00 3.10 29.31
CA PRO A 14 18.95 1.65 29.26
C PRO A 14 18.56 1.01 30.59
N GLN A 15 19.16 1.49 31.69
CA GLN A 15 18.94 0.96 33.04
C GLN A 15 17.53 1.18 33.59
N ASP A 16 16.79 2.18 33.09
CA ASP A 16 15.48 2.53 33.66
C ASP A 16 14.38 1.58 33.16
N ASN A 17 14.57 0.94 31.99
CA ASN A 17 13.51 0.18 31.31
C ASN A 17 14.00 -1.05 30.51
N ASN A 18 15.24 -1.51 30.70
CA ASN A 18 15.84 -2.59 29.90
C ASN A 18 15.69 -2.38 28.38
N THR A 19 16.06 -1.18 27.92
CA THR A 19 15.98 -0.78 26.50
C THR A 19 17.36 -0.39 25.97
N GLY A 20 17.48 -0.16 24.65
CA GLY A 20 18.71 0.40 24.06
C GLY A 20 18.99 1.87 24.42
N GLY A 21 18.08 2.54 25.13
CA GLY A 21 18.15 3.96 25.46
C GLY A 21 17.74 4.88 24.30
N PHE A 22 16.96 5.93 24.60
CA PHE A 22 16.38 6.82 23.59
C PHE A 22 16.32 8.27 24.08
N PHE A 23 16.29 9.21 23.15
CA PHE A 23 15.93 10.60 23.41
C PHE A 23 14.76 10.99 22.52
N VAL A 24 13.69 11.49 23.12
CA VAL A 24 12.44 11.80 22.41
C VAL A 24 12.06 13.25 22.69
N ALA A 25 11.82 13.99 21.61
CA ALA A 25 11.28 15.34 21.65
C ALA A 25 10.12 15.47 20.65
N LEU A 26 9.02 16.10 21.07
CA LEU A 26 7.89 16.43 20.21
C LEU A 26 7.82 17.95 20.07
N LEU A 27 7.87 18.44 18.83
CA LEU A 27 7.79 19.87 18.52
C LEU A 27 6.46 20.14 17.80
N ARG A 28 5.79 21.22 18.19
CA ARG A 28 4.62 21.74 17.50
C ARG A 28 4.98 23.04 16.82
N HIS A 29 4.62 23.18 15.55
CA HIS A 29 4.71 24.47 14.85
C HIS A 29 3.72 25.46 15.46
N ARG A 30 4.19 26.68 15.67
CA ARG A 30 3.39 27.81 16.11
C ARG A 30 2.75 28.46 14.89
N GLU A 31 1.43 28.40 14.78
CA GLU A 31 0.68 28.93 13.64
C GLU A 31 0.95 30.44 13.44
N ASP A 32 1.14 31.19 14.52
CA ASP A 32 1.47 32.63 14.48
C ASP A 32 2.92 32.93 14.03
N ALA A 33 3.77 31.91 13.88
CA ALA A 33 5.14 32.09 13.45
C ALA A 33 5.30 32.27 11.93
N THR A 34 4.25 32.01 11.13
CA THR A 34 4.22 32.24 9.68
C THR A 34 2.92 32.95 9.27
N PRO A 35 2.95 33.82 8.25
CA PRO A 35 1.74 34.47 7.74
C PRO A 35 0.67 33.46 7.27
N GLU A 36 1.12 32.31 6.78
CA GLU A 36 0.25 31.27 6.22
C GLU A 36 -0.33 30.32 7.30
N GLY A 37 0.05 30.47 8.57
CA GLY A 37 -0.42 29.58 9.65
C GLY A 37 0.17 28.17 9.62
N VAL A 38 1.09 27.90 8.69
CA VAL A 38 1.66 26.57 8.44
C VAL A 38 3.17 26.59 8.43
N ALA A 39 3.78 25.46 8.79
CA ALA A 39 5.23 25.33 8.81
C ALA A 39 5.81 25.50 7.40
N ARG A 40 6.74 26.45 7.24
CA ARG A 40 7.50 26.62 5.99
C ARG A 40 8.50 25.48 5.85
N THR A 41 8.17 24.49 5.04
CA THR A 41 9.04 23.34 4.72
C THR A 41 9.95 23.62 3.52
N PHE A 42 9.53 24.50 2.61
CA PHE A 42 10.34 24.99 1.49
C PHE A 42 10.75 26.44 1.74
N ILE A 43 12.05 26.69 1.79
CA ILE A 43 12.61 28.05 1.85
C ILE A 43 12.99 28.45 0.43
N ASP A 44 12.20 29.33 -0.16
CA ASP A 44 12.50 29.86 -1.48
C ASP A 44 13.68 30.84 -1.41
N LYS A 45 14.88 30.32 -1.71
CA LYS A 45 16.13 31.10 -1.69
C LYS A 45 16.18 32.20 -2.75
N LEU A 46 15.26 32.19 -3.71
CA LEU A 46 15.20 33.16 -4.80
C LEU A 46 14.04 34.15 -4.65
N ALA A 47 13.22 34.04 -3.60
CA ALA A 47 12.11 34.95 -3.35
C ALA A 47 12.53 36.43 -3.42
N LYS A 48 13.63 36.80 -2.74
CA LYS A 48 14.18 38.17 -2.80
C LYS A 48 14.62 38.58 -4.20
N ARG A 49 15.23 37.67 -4.97
CA ARG A 49 15.63 37.95 -6.35
C ARG A 49 14.41 38.15 -7.26
N ARG A 50 13.27 37.50 -6.99
CA ARG A 50 12.04 37.72 -7.77
C ARG A 50 11.49 39.12 -7.60
N GLU A 51 11.47 39.62 -6.36
CA GLU A 51 11.03 40.98 -6.05
C GLU A 51 11.88 42.05 -6.76
N GLU A 52 13.18 41.81 -6.90
CA GLU A 52 14.13 42.79 -7.47
C GLU A 52 14.34 42.68 -8.99
N SER A 53 14.19 41.48 -9.59
CA SER A 53 14.60 41.22 -10.99
C SER A 53 13.45 40.92 -11.96
N GLY A 54 12.20 40.82 -11.47
CA GLY A 54 11.05 40.44 -12.30
C GLY A 54 11.12 39.00 -12.83
N TRP A 55 12.01 38.16 -12.29
CA TRP A 55 12.13 36.76 -12.68
C TRP A 55 10.89 35.97 -12.27
N GLU A 56 10.31 35.24 -13.22
CA GLU A 56 9.18 34.35 -12.98
C GLU A 56 9.61 32.87 -13.02
N SER A 57 9.03 32.08 -12.13
CA SER A 57 9.26 30.63 -12.08
C SER A 57 8.74 29.96 -13.35
N ARG A 58 9.61 29.23 -14.04
CA ARG A 58 9.21 28.43 -15.20
C ARG A 58 8.46 27.17 -14.77
N ARG A 59 7.40 26.83 -15.48
CA ARG A 59 6.81 25.49 -15.42
C ARG A 59 7.68 24.52 -16.23
N LEU A 60 8.15 23.45 -15.58
CA LEU A 60 8.97 22.42 -16.19
C LEU A 60 8.08 21.44 -16.98
N GLU A 61 8.69 20.71 -17.91
CA GLU A 61 8.03 19.59 -18.58
C GLU A 61 8.08 18.35 -17.69
N ALA A 62 7.01 17.56 -17.69
CA ALA A 62 7.00 16.28 -17.00
C ALA A 62 8.07 15.34 -17.58
N PRO A 63 8.84 14.62 -16.75
CA PRO A 63 9.84 13.69 -17.25
C PRO A 63 9.21 12.57 -18.10
N LYS A 64 9.91 12.18 -19.18
CA LYS A 64 9.43 11.11 -20.05
C LYS A 64 9.29 9.80 -19.27
N PRO A 65 8.14 9.10 -19.37
CA PRO A 65 7.92 7.87 -18.65
C PRO A 65 8.83 6.75 -19.16
N ASN A 66 9.18 5.84 -18.26
CA ASN A 66 9.87 4.58 -18.56
C ASN A 66 9.18 3.42 -17.84
N ARG A 67 9.62 2.18 -18.09
CA ARG A 67 9.04 0.95 -17.49
C ARG A 67 9.01 0.92 -15.95
N HIS A 68 9.82 1.76 -15.31
CA HIS A 68 9.95 1.85 -13.85
C HIS A 68 9.21 3.06 -13.27
N THR A 69 8.62 3.90 -14.11
CA THR A 69 7.87 5.07 -13.68
C THR A 69 6.54 4.62 -13.08
N VAL A 70 6.18 5.23 -11.96
CA VAL A 70 4.88 5.01 -11.32
C VAL A 70 3.90 6.03 -11.89
N HIS A 71 2.71 5.58 -12.23
CA HIS A 71 1.64 6.42 -12.73
C HIS A 71 0.39 6.23 -11.88
N GLY A 72 -0.43 7.27 -11.75
CA GLY A 72 -1.80 7.09 -11.27
C GLY A 72 -2.55 6.16 -12.24
N ALA A 73 -3.23 5.16 -11.69
CA ALA A 73 -4.04 4.25 -12.49
C ALA A 73 -5.31 4.95 -12.99
N THR A 74 -5.79 4.57 -14.17
CA THR A 74 -7.06 5.10 -14.68
C THR A 74 -8.25 4.45 -13.97
N GLN A 75 -9.43 5.07 -14.04
CA GLN A 75 -10.64 4.51 -13.43
C GLN A 75 -11.00 3.14 -14.02
N GLU A 76 -10.75 2.93 -15.32
CA GLU A 76 -10.99 1.65 -16.00
C GLU A 76 -10.04 0.56 -15.47
N GLU A 77 -8.76 0.89 -15.27
CA GLU A 77 -7.80 -0.05 -14.69
C GLU A 77 -8.17 -0.44 -13.26
N VAL A 78 -8.60 0.54 -12.45
CA VAL A 78 -9.05 0.31 -11.08
C VAL A 78 -10.31 -0.56 -11.07
N ALA A 79 -11.30 -0.27 -11.91
CA ALA A 79 -12.53 -1.05 -12.00
C ALA A 79 -12.26 -2.53 -12.34
N VAL A 80 -11.33 -2.80 -13.27
CA VAL A 80 -10.93 -4.17 -13.60
C VAL A 80 -10.30 -4.89 -12.41
N VAL A 81 -9.42 -4.22 -11.66
CA VAL A 81 -8.79 -4.82 -10.47
C VAL A 81 -9.83 -5.06 -9.37
N MET A 82 -10.69 -4.09 -9.09
CA MET A 82 -11.75 -4.21 -8.09
C MET A 82 -12.70 -5.37 -8.41
N GLN A 83 -13.13 -5.50 -9.67
CA GLN A 83 -13.97 -6.60 -10.10
C GLN A 83 -13.28 -7.97 -9.93
N GLN A 84 -12.05 -8.12 -10.43
CA GLN A 84 -11.35 -9.41 -10.38
C GLN A 84 -10.92 -9.81 -8.97
N CYS A 85 -10.63 -8.83 -8.11
CA CYS A 85 -10.19 -9.06 -6.73
C CYS A 85 -11.32 -8.93 -5.71
N ARG A 86 -12.59 -8.83 -6.17
CA ARG A 86 -13.80 -8.78 -5.33
C ARG A 86 -13.75 -7.66 -4.29
N LEU A 87 -13.52 -6.43 -4.72
CA LEU A 87 -13.55 -5.23 -3.88
C LEU A 87 -14.81 -4.40 -4.17
N ASP A 88 -15.59 -4.10 -3.15
CA ASP A 88 -16.89 -3.41 -3.31
C ASP A 88 -16.77 -1.89 -3.14
N ASN A 89 -15.94 -1.42 -2.20
CA ASN A 89 -15.75 0.01 -1.96
C ASN A 89 -14.37 0.33 -1.39
N ALA A 90 -13.42 0.68 -2.26
CA ALA A 90 -12.03 0.94 -1.90
C ALA A 90 -11.62 2.38 -2.22
N ASP A 91 -11.69 3.26 -1.21
CA ASP A 91 -11.26 4.66 -1.31
C ASP A 91 -9.74 4.80 -1.13
N TYR A 92 -9.02 4.32 -2.14
CA TYR A 92 -7.56 4.46 -2.23
C TYR A 92 -7.17 5.29 -3.44
N SER A 93 -5.97 5.86 -3.38
CA SER A 93 -5.24 6.25 -4.59
C SER A 93 -4.52 5.04 -5.18
N TRP A 94 -4.65 4.85 -6.49
CA TRP A 94 -4.19 3.66 -7.19
C TRP A 94 -2.99 3.97 -8.08
N TRP A 95 -1.96 3.12 -8.02
CA TRP A 95 -0.66 3.41 -8.59
C TRP A 95 -0.12 2.22 -9.39
N LYS A 96 0.04 2.41 -10.69
CA LYS A 96 0.52 1.37 -11.60
C LYS A 96 2.03 1.48 -11.83
N ARG A 97 2.70 0.33 -11.77
CA ARG A 97 4.11 0.17 -12.18
C ARG A 97 4.31 -1.17 -12.86
N GLY A 98 4.34 -1.16 -14.19
CA GLY A 98 4.41 -2.39 -15.00
C GLY A 98 3.21 -3.31 -14.72
N LYS A 99 3.47 -4.53 -14.24
CA LYS A 99 2.46 -5.55 -13.91
C LYS A 99 1.96 -5.48 -12.46
N ARG A 100 2.28 -4.42 -11.72
CA ARG A 100 1.88 -4.25 -10.31
C ARG A 100 0.98 -3.03 -10.17
N MET A 101 0.00 -3.17 -9.28
CA MET A 101 -0.86 -2.09 -8.83
C MET A 101 -0.67 -1.94 -7.32
N ALA A 102 -0.38 -0.73 -6.88
CA ALA A 102 -0.26 -0.37 -5.49
C ALA A 102 -1.40 0.55 -5.07
N ILE A 103 -1.72 0.53 -3.78
CA ILE A 103 -2.72 1.40 -3.16
C ILE A 103 -2.04 2.26 -2.10
N ALA A 104 -2.48 3.50 -1.98
CA ALA A 104 -2.07 4.40 -0.93
C ALA A 104 -3.26 5.26 -0.48
N PRO A 105 -3.21 5.89 0.71
CA PRO A 105 -4.27 6.81 1.13
C PRO A 105 -4.53 7.89 0.06
N PRO A 106 -5.77 8.36 -0.13
CA PRO A 106 -6.11 9.41 -1.11
C PRO A 106 -5.25 10.68 -0.98
N LEU A 107 -4.74 10.95 0.23
CA LEU A 107 -3.80 12.04 0.51
C LEU A 107 -2.57 12.03 -0.40
N VAL A 108 -2.06 10.87 -0.80
CA VAL A 108 -0.88 10.76 -1.68
C VAL A 108 -1.19 11.35 -3.05
N TYR A 109 -2.35 11.04 -3.63
CA TYR A 109 -2.79 11.66 -4.86
C TYR A 109 -2.98 13.16 -4.66
N ASN A 110 -3.80 13.53 -3.67
CA ASN A 110 -4.24 14.91 -3.46
C ASN A 110 -3.10 15.87 -3.10
N ARG A 111 -2.10 15.45 -2.33
CA ARG A 111 -1.03 16.34 -1.82
C ARG A 111 0.32 16.15 -2.48
N MET A 112 0.58 15.04 -3.17
CA MET A 112 1.90 14.77 -3.76
C MET A 112 1.87 14.67 -5.28
N TRP A 113 0.80 14.16 -5.88
CA TRP A 113 0.75 13.91 -7.32
C TRP A 113 -0.06 14.93 -8.10
N ALA A 114 -1.22 15.33 -7.58
CA ALA A 114 -2.11 16.33 -8.16
C ALA A 114 -1.72 17.76 -7.78
N GLN A 115 -0.46 17.98 -7.35
CA GLN A 115 0.03 19.28 -6.93
C GLN A 115 1.23 19.71 -7.77
N GLU A 116 1.28 20.99 -8.12
CA GLU A 116 2.48 21.59 -8.67
C GLU A 116 3.54 21.72 -7.56
N THR A 117 4.77 21.28 -7.81
CA THR A 117 5.81 21.24 -6.77
C THR A 117 7.05 22.04 -7.17
N PRO A 118 7.52 22.99 -6.35
CA PRO A 118 8.72 23.75 -6.64
C PRO A 118 9.99 22.89 -6.52
N ASN A 119 11.00 23.22 -7.33
CA ASN A 119 12.36 22.68 -7.21
C ASN A 119 13.26 23.65 -6.39
N LYS A 120 14.51 23.25 -6.15
CA LYS A 120 15.49 24.07 -5.40
C LYS A 120 15.82 25.44 -6.01
N ARG A 121 15.50 25.65 -7.29
CA ARG A 121 15.68 26.89 -8.06
C ARG A 121 14.37 27.67 -8.21
N GLY A 122 13.31 27.29 -7.52
CA GLY A 122 12.02 27.96 -7.60
C GLY A 122 11.21 27.66 -8.87
N ASP A 123 11.75 26.95 -9.87
CA ASP A 123 10.96 26.44 -11.00
C ASP A 123 9.98 25.35 -10.52
N ARG A 124 8.91 25.12 -11.26
CA ARG A 124 7.79 24.30 -10.82
C ARG A 124 7.62 23.04 -11.67
N TRP A 125 7.64 21.88 -11.04
CA TRP A 125 7.22 20.62 -11.66
C TRP A 125 5.70 20.59 -11.74
N PRO A 126 5.13 20.15 -12.87
CA PRO A 126 3.69 20.04 -13.02
C PRO A 126 3.12 18.94 -12.12
N GLU A 127 1.81 18.94 -11.93
CA GLU A 127 1.08 17.76 -11.47
C GLU A 127 1.28 16.56 -12.41
N GLY A 128 0.86 15.37 -11.98
CA GLY A 128 1.00 14.15 -12.78
C GLY A 128 2.41 13.55 -12.72
N THR A 129 3.24 13.99 -11.77
CA THR A 129 4.54 13.41 -11.49
C THR A 129 4.89 13.54 -10.02
N PHE A 130 5.69 12.61 -9.49
CA PHE A 130 6.23 12.71 -8.13
C PHE A 130 7.47 13.61 -8.03
N HIS A 131 7.93 14.19 -9.14
CA HIS A 131 9.10 15.08 -9.09
C HIS A 131 8.83 16.27 -8.17
N PRO A 132 9.83 16.68 -7.37
CA PRO A 132 11.24 16.30 -7.44
C PRO A 132 11.62 15.04 -6.62
N LEU A 133 10.67 14.29 -6.07
CA LEU A 133 10.95 13.12 -5.25
C LEU A 133 11.44 11.95 -6.10
N GLN A 134 12.48 11.26 -5.61
CA GLN A 134 12.89 9.97 -6.15
C GLN A 134 12.07 8.86 -5.48
N VAL A 135 11.03 8.41 -6.17
CA VAL A 135 10.09 7.43 -5.63
C VAL A 135 10.60 6.01 -5.80
N LEU A 136 10.82 5.30 -4.68
CA LEU A 136 11.14 3.87 -4.66
C LEU A 136 9.87 3.01 -4.79
N HIS A 137 8.84 3.35 -4.01
CA HIS A 137 7.50 2.75 -4.00
C HIS A 137 6.47 3.79 -3.59
N VAL A 138 5.20 3.56 -3.96
CA VAL A 138 4.06 4.39 -3.55
C VAL A 138 3.06 3.47 -2.86
N GLY A 139 2.88 3.67 -1.56
CA GLY A 139 1.99 2.84 -0.75
C GLY A 139 2.34 1.36 -0.77
N LEU A 140 1.30 0.52 -0.60
CA LEU A 140 1.39 -0.93 -0.55
C LEU A 140 1.17 -1.53 -1.95
N PRO A 141 2.13 -2.31 -2.50
CA PRO A 141 1.90 -3.10 -3.70
C PRO A 141 0.86 -4.21 -3.45
N ALA A 142 -0.42 -3.90 -3.64
CA ALA A 142 -1.50 -4.80 -3.28
C ALA A 142 -1.88 -5.82 -4.37
N PHE A 143 -1.63 -5.52 -5.65
CA PHE A 143 -2.06 -6.40 -6.73
C PHE A 143 -0.97 -6.65 -7.76
N VAL A 144 -1.04 -7.82 -8.40
CA VAL A 144 -0.15 -8.21 -9.48
C VAL A 144 -0.95 -8.84 -10.63
N SER A 145 -0.58 -8.48 -11.86
CA SER A 145 -1.17 -9.02 -13.08
C SER A 145 -0.30 -10.10 -13.71
N LYS A 146 -0.92 -11.19 -14.14
CA LYS A 146 -0.34 -12.20 -15.03
C LYS A 146 -1.32 -12.53 -16.14
N ASN A 147 -0.92 -12.29 -17.39
CA ASN A 147 -1.73 -12.56 -18.59
C ASN A 147 -3.12 -11.93 -18.54
N GLY A 148 -3.22 -10.69 -18.04
CA GLY A 148 -4.50 -9.97 -17.93
C GLY A 148 -5.34 -10.31 -16.68
N ASN A 149 -4.96 -11.33 -15.91
CA ASN A 149 -5.60 -11.65 -14.65
C ASN A 149 -4.87 -10.99 -13.49
N TRP A 150 -5.59 -10.17 -12.75
CA TRP A 150 -5.16 -9.55 -11.50
C TRP A 150 -5.49 -10.44 -10.32
N ARG A 151 -4.63 -10.36 -9.32
CA ARG A 151 -4.86 -10.98 -8.01
C ARG A 151 -4.35 -10.07 -6.92
N ALA A 152 -4.97 -10.16 -5.76
CA ALA A 152 -4.40 -9.60 -4.55
C ALA A 152 -3.10 -10.35 -4.18
N ARG A 153 -2.19 -9.62 -3.54
CA ARG A 153 -1.06 -10.22 -2.83
C ARG A 153 -1.56 -10.63 -1.45
N GLN A 154 -1.08 -11.76 -0.92
CA GLN A 154 -1.58 -12.23 0.37
C GLN A 154 -1.27 -11.22 1.48
N GLU A 155 -0.10 -10.57 1.41
CA GLU A 155 0.32 -9.50 2.32
C GLU A 155 -0.63 -8.29 2.37
N SER A 156 -1.45 -8.06 1.34
CA SER A 156 -2.38 -6.94 1.31
C SER A 156 -3.77 -7.27 1.82
N ILE A 157 -4.10 -8.56 1.95
CA ILE A 157 -5.42 -9.01 2.39
C ILE A 157 -5.85 -8.40 3.73
N PRO A 158 -4.99 -8.31 4.77
CA PRO A 158 -5.37 -7.69 6.03
C PRO A 158 -5.80 -6.22 5.89
N LEU A 159 -5.18 -5.47 4.97
CA LEU A 159 -5.55 -4.08 4.69
C LEU A 159 -6.85 -3.98 3.88
N LEU A 160 -7.10 -4.96 3.02
CA LEU A 160 -8.25 -4.99 2.10
C LEU A 160 -9.50 -5.62 2.71
N TYR A 161 -9.39 -6.24 3.89
CA TYR A 161 -10.40 -7.14 4.44
C TYR A 161 -11.80 -6.50 4.48
N ASP A 162 -11.90 -5.29 5.01
CA ASP A 162 -13.17 -4.56 5.15
C ASP A 162 -13.74 -4.03 3.82
N GLN A 163 -12.96 -4.11 2.73
CA GLN A 163 -13.38 -3.68 1.38
C GLN A 163 -13.67 -4.86 0.46
N LEU A 164 -13.37 -6.09 0.89
CA LEU A 164 -13.70 -7.29 0.14
C LEU A 164 -15.21 -7.54 0.14
N SER A 165 -15.70 -8.09 -0.96
CA SER A 165 -17.08 -8.52 -1.07
C SER A 165 -17.38 -9.66 -0.11
N GLU A 166 -18.62 -9.72 0.38
CA GLU A 166 -19.09 -10.83 1.22
C GLU A 166 -19.27 -12.14 0.41
N ASP A 167 -19.41 -12.02 -0.92
CA ASP A 167 -19.55 -13.12 -1.89
C ASP A 167 -18.17 -13.75 -2.22
N LEU A 168 -17.60 -14.41 -1.22
CA LEU A 168 -16.40 -15.23 -1.36
C LEU A 168 -16.74 -16.71 -1.12
N PRO A 169 -16.22 -17.64 -1.95
CA PRO A 169 -16.40 -19.07 -1.73
C PRO A 169 -15.86 -19.49 -0.36
N ASP A 170 -16.74 -20.08 0.45
CA ASP A 170 -16.41 -20.64 1.76
C ASP A 170 -15.87 -22.06 1.64
N ILE A 171 -14.82 -22.36 2.38
CA ILE A 171 -14.25 -23.69 2.51
C ILE A 171 -14.08 -24.09 3.97
N ASP A 172 -14.21 -25.39 4.22
CA ASP A 172 -13.91 -25.96 5.53
C ASP A 172 -12.41 -25.99 5.79
N ALA A 173 -12.03 -25.97 7.07
CA ALA A 173 -10.65 -26.08 7.50
C ALA A 173 -9.94 -27.30 6.90
N ASN A 174 -10.61 -28.45 6.78
CA ASN A 174 -10.02 -29.65 6.18
C ASN A 174 -9.60 -29.44 4.71
N VAL A 175 -10.38 -28.70 3.93
CA VAL A 175 -10.05 -28.35 2.54
C VAL A 175 -8.81 -27.43 2.52
N LEU A 176 -8.78 -26.43 3.41
CA LEU A 176 -7.62 -25.55 3.54
C LEU A 176 -6.35 -26.32 3.94
N LEU A 177 -6.44 -27.28 4.86
CA LEU A 177 -5.31 -28.12 5.29
C LEU A 177 -4.73 -28.95 4.13
N ARG A 178 -5.59 -29.56 3.32
CA ARG A 178 -5.16 -30.30 2.12
C ARG A 178 -4.43 -29.40 1.13
N LEU A 179 -4.99 -28.22 0.87
CA LEU A 179 -4.39 -27.20 0.02
C LEU A 179 -3.03 -26.69 0.55
N LEU A 180 -2.91 -26.49 1.87
CA LEU A 180 -1.66 -26.08 2.53
C LEU A 180 -0.57 -27.16 2.45
N LYS A 181 -0.95 -28.44 2.54
CA LYS A 181 -0.07 -29.59 2.29
C LYS A 181 0.35 -29.73 0.83
N GLY A 182 -0.15 -28.89 -0.06
CA GLY A 182 0.21 -28.84 -1.48
C GLY A 182 -0.62 -29.76 -2.36
N GLU A 183 -1.73 -30.32 -1.85
CA GLU A 183 -2.66 -31.09 -2.67
C GLU A 183 -3.35 -30.16 -3.69
N ALA A 184 -3.39 -30.59 -4.95
CA ALA A 184 -4.14 -29.89 -6.00
C ALA A 184 -5.54 -30.50 -6.12
N LEU A 185 -6.57 -29.75 -5.74
CA LEU A 185 -7.94 -30.25 -5.62
C LEU A 185 -8.74 -30.09 -6.92
N GLU A 186 -9.69 -30.98 -7.19
CA GLU A 186 -10.66 -30.78 -8.26
C GLU A 186 -11.60 -29.60 -7.93
N PRO A 187 -12.04 -28.79 -8.90
CA PRO A 187 -12.96 -27.67 -8.64
C PRO A 187 -14.24 -28.08 -7.91
N ALA A 188 -14.77 -29.28 -8.20
CA ALA A 188 -15.95 -29.81 -7.54
C ALA A 188 -15.78 -30.02 -6.02
N VAL A 189 -14.55 -30.07 -5.49
CA VAL A 189 -14.32 -30.16 -4.03
C VAL A 189 -14.63 -28.84 -3.33
N VAL A 190 -14.44 -27.72 -4.02
CA VAL A 190 -14.63 -26.36 -3.47
C VAL A 190 -15.98 -25.78 -3.89
N PHE A 191 -16.37 -26.00 -5.15
CA PHE A 191 -17.57 -25.39 -5.75
C PHE A 191 -18.74 -26.37 -5.88
N ALA A 192 -18.58 -27.64 -5.49
CA ALA A 192 -19.58 -28.69 -5.70
C ALA A 192 -20.10 -28.71 -7.16
N ASN A 193 -21.37 -28.36 -7.36
CA ASN A 193 -22.03 -28.31 -8.68
C ASN A 193 -22.11 -26.90 -9.28
N GLU A 194 -21.53 -25.90 -8.60
CA GLU A 194 -21.54 -24.51 -9.05
C GLU A 194 -20.47 -24.24 -10.11
N THR A 195 -20.65 -23.13 -10.83
CA THR A 195 -19.68 -22.72 -11.84
C THR A 195 -18.41 -22.21 -11.16
N SER A 196 -17.32 -22.98 -11.25
CA SER A 196 -16.02 -22.55 -10.73
C SER A 196 -15.47 -21.36 -11.55
N PRO A 197 -14.88 -20.33 -10.91
CA PRO A 197 -14.17 -19.28 -11.61
C PRO A 197 -12.95 -19.84 -12.33
N LYS A 198 -12.46 -19.13 -13.34
CA LYS A 198 -11.18 -19.44 -13.99
C LYS A 198 -10.15 -18.39 -13.60
N GLY A 199 -8.96 -18.84 -13.22
CA GLY A 199 -7.85 -17.98 -12.86
C GLY A 199 -7.75 -17.71 -11.36
N ALA A 200 -7.23 -16.54 -11.00
CA ALA A 200 -7.02 -16.18 -9.61
C ALA A 200 -8.35 -15.81 -8.92
N PHE A 201 -8.52 -16.24 -7.68
CA PHE A 201 -9.68 -15.95 -6.86
C PHE A 201 -9.33 -15.98 -5.38
N LEU A 202 -10.25 -15.52 -4.53
CA LEU A 202 -10.12 -15.54 -3.08
C LEU A 202 -11.02 -16.63 -2.48
N LEU A 203 -10.50 -17.32 -1.47
CA LEU A 203 -11.21 -18.29 -0.64
C LEU A 203 -11.41 -17.70 0.74
N ARG A 204 -12.56 -17.96 1.37
CA ARG A 204 -12.81 -17.69 2.79
C ARG A 204 -12.82 -19.00 3.56
N CYS A 205 -12.14 -19.02 4.71
CA CYS A 205 -12.19 -20.11 5.66
C CYS A 205 -12.44 -19.52 7.03
N GLN A 206 -13.53 -19.94 7.68
CA GLN A 206 -13.80 -19.53 9.05
C GLN A 206 -12.76 -20.17 9.99
N HIS A 207 -12.27 -19.38 10.95
CA HIS A 207 -11.34 -19.84 11.98
C HIS A 207 -11.68 -19.16 13.32
N GLU A 208 -11.30 -19.78 14.43
CA GLU A 208 -11.56 -19.26 15.78
C GLU A 208 -10.97 -17.86 16.02
N THR A 209 -9.87 -17.53 15.33
CA THR A 209 -9.22 -16.20 15.37
C THR A 209 -9.81 -15.20 14.38
N GLY A 210 -10.97 -15.48 13.79
CA GLY A 210 -11.57 -14.72 12.69
C GLY A 210 -11.23 -15.28 11.31
N ASP A 211 -11.98 -14.82 10.30
CA ASP A 211 -11.93 -15.38 8.95
C ASP A 211 -10.56 -15.23 8.28
N LEU A 212 -10.20 -16.28 7.55
CA LEU A 212 -8.99 -16.35 6.75
C LEU A 212 -9.40 -16.16 5.29
N ILE A 213 -8.89 -15.10 4.66
CA ILE A 213 -9.03 -14.90 3.22
C ILE A 213 -7.72 -15.29 2.55
N ILE A 214 -7.77 -16.23 1.60
CA ILE A 214 -6.57 -16.81 0.96
C ILE A 214 -6.67 -16.71 -0.56
N ASN A 215 -5.59 -16.27 -1.21
CA ASN A 215 -5.49 -16.32 -2.67
C ASN A 215 -5.30 -17.75 -3.19
N ALA A 216 -6.08 -18.12 -4.20
CA ALA A 216 -6.01 -19.39 -4.91
C ALA A 216 -6.08 -19.21 -6.44
N TRP A 217 -5.69 -20.26 -7.15
CA TRP A 217 -5.77 -20.36 -8.60
C TRP A 217 -6.66 -21.53 -8.98
N CYS A 218 -7.67 -21.28 -9.82
CA CYS A 218 -8.54 -22.29 -10.39
C CYS A 218 -8.21 -22.49 -11.88
N GLY A 219 -7.62 -23.64 -12.21
CA GLY A 219 -7.42 -24.12 -13.58
C GLY A 219 -8.19 -25.42 -13.79
N GLU A 220 -7.49 -26.47 -14.24
CA GLU A 220 -8.01 -27.85 -14.12
C GLU A 220 -8.10 -28.30 -12.67
N ARG A 221 -7.19 -27.79 -11.82
CA ARG A 221 -7.16 -28.01 -10.37
C ARG A 221 -7.06 -26.69 -9.63
N ILE A 222 -7.43 -26.71 -8.35
CA ILE A 222 -7.30 -25.61 -7.40
C ILE A 222 -6.01 -25.75 -6.61
N THR A 223 -5.24 -24.66 -6.53
CA THR A 223 -4.01 -24.56 -5.75
C THR A 223 -3.91 -23.21 -5.06
N LEU A 224 -3.22 -23.13 -3.90
CA LEU A 224 -2.98 -21.85 -3.21
C LEU A 224 -1.90 -21.04 -3.91
N MET A 225 -2.11 -19.73 -4.00
CA MET A 225 -1.15 -18.77 -4.56
C MET A 225 -0.31 -18.10 -3.47
N LEU A 226 0.23 -18.92 -2.56
CA LEU A 226 1.05 -18.49 -1.43
C LEU A 226 2.53 -18.80 -1.67
N ASP A 227 3.40 -17.88 -1.26
CA ASP A 227 4.83 -18.18 -1.14
C ASP A 227 5.14 -19.01 0.13
N LYS A 228 6.42 -19.38 0.31
CA LYS A 228 6.84 -20.22 1.44
C LYS A 228 6.62 -19.53 2.79
N GLY A 229 6.85 -18.22 2.88
CA GLY A 229 6.68 -17.45 4.11
C GLY A 229 5.21 -17.27 4.44
N GLU A 230 4.39 -16.92 3.45
CA GLU A 230 2.94 -16.78 3.58
C GLU A 230 2.29 -18.12 4.00
N ARG A 231 2.71 -19.23 3.37
CA ARG A 231 2.25 -20.57 3.75
C ARG A 231 2.64 -20.91 5.19
N ARG A 232 3.88 -20.60 5.59
CA ARG A 232 4.37 -20.83 6.95
C ARG A 232 3.56 -20.06 7.99
N LEU A 233 3.37 -18.76 7.77
CA LEU A 233 2.59 -17.91 8.69
C LEU A 233 1.15 -18.41 8.85
N LEU A 234 0.54 -18.86 7.75
CA LEU A 234 -0.80 -19.44 7.79
C LEU A 234 -0.82 -20.78 8.54
N SER A 235 0.19 -21.64 8.34
CA SER A 235 0.33 -22.89 9.11
C SER A 235 0.49 -22.65 10.61
N ILE A 236 1.30 -21.65 11.02
CA ILE A 236 1.46 -21.26 12.42
C ILE A 236 0.11 -20.78 13.00
N ARG A 237 -0.62 -19.92 12.28
CA ARG A 237 -1.93 -19.42 12.72
C ARG A 237 -2.95 -20.54 12.92
N LEU A 238 -2.83 -21.62 12.17
CA LEU A 238 -3.70 -22.80 12.25
C LEU A 238 -3.18 -23.86 13.25
N ASN A 239 -2.13 -23.57 14.02
CA ASN A 239 -1.47 -24.49 14.96
C ASN A 239 -1.04 -25.82 14.29
N LEU A 240 -0.50 -25.74 13.07
CA LEU A 240 -0.07 -26.91 12.29
C LEU A 240 1.43 -27.18 12.33
N GLU A 241 2.23 -26.24 12.87
CA GLU A 241 3.63 -26.53 13.18
C GLU A 241 3.68 -27.14 14.59
N GLU A 242 4.23 -28.36 14.69
CA GLU A 242 4.68 -28.90 15.99
C GLU A 242 5.86 -28.05 16.47
N GLU A 243 5.91 -27.72 17.76
CA GLU A 243 7.09 -27.10 18.36
C GLU A 243 8.30 -28.02 18.12
N GLU A 244 9.34 -27.53 17.42
CA GLU A 244 10.64 -28.20 17.30
C GLU A 244 11.34 -28.35 18.65
#